data_AF-A0A410WQ78-F1
#
_entry.id   AF-A0A410WQ78-F1
#
_cell.length_a   1.000
_cell.length_b   1.000
_cell.length_c   1.000
_cell.angle_alpha   90.00
_cell.angle_beta   90.00
_cell.angle_gamma   90.00
#
_symmetry.space_group_name_H-M   'P 1'
#
loop_
_entity.id
_entity.type
_entity.pdbx_description
1 polymer ?
#
loop_
_entity_poly.entity_id
_entity_poly.type
_entity_poly.pdbx_seq_one_letter_code
_entity_poly.pdbx_strand_id
1 'polypeptide(L)'
;MKSQLRNITIDSQAFVYWYSGGKSFTLNISPKENKNIKITLIFESNPPDEDPLTFWAFYNITAQKNDLETTIHLGKPKHIAEIISYLMKQRKELFTKGQPHILNNAWDLLMEMGYSNFNPVWVGEW
;
A
#
# COMPACT_ATOMS: atom_id res chain seq x y z
N MET A 1 12.97 -4.69 2.38
CA MET A 1 12.62 -6.09 2.73
C MET A 1 11.28 -6.55 2.14
N LYS A 2 11.11 -7.81 1.69
CA LYS A 2 9.83 -8.38 1.19
C LYS A 2 9.10 -9.16 2.29
N SER A 3 7.78 -8.95 2.41
CA SER A 3 6.93 -9.69 3.34
C SER A 3 6.62 -11.11 2.85
N GLN A 4 6.27 -11.99 3.78
CA GLN A 4 5.56 -13.23 3.45
C GLN A 4 4.19 -12.91 2.85
N LEU A 5 3.68 -13.86 2.07
CA LEU A 5 2.35 -13.82 1.48
C LEU A 5 1.29 -14.08 2.56
N ARG A 6 0.28 -13.22 2.63
CA ARG A 6 -0.76 -13.22 3.67
C ARG A 6 -2.14 -13.27 3.05
N ASN A 7 -3.10 -13.84 3.78
CA ASN A 7 -4.52 -13.84 3.40
C ASN A 7 -5.29 -12.81 4.21
N ILE A 8 -6.31 -12.22 3.62
CA ILE A 8 -7.29 -11.37 4.30
C ILE A 8 -8.65 -11.52 3.64
N THR A 9 -9.74 -11.48 4.42
CA THR A 9 -11.10 -11.57 3.89
C THR A 9 -11.81 -10.24 4.14
N ILE A 10 -12.38 -9.65 3.10
CA ILE A 10 -13.09 -8.36 3.12
C ILE A 10 -14.44 -8.58 2.43
N ASP A 11 -15.54 -8.23 3.09
CA ASP A 11 -16.90 -8.37 2.57
C ASP A 11 -17.16 -9.77 1.93
N SER A 12 -16.79 -10.83 2.65
CA SER A 12 -16.87 -12.25 2.24
C SER A 12 -15.97 -12.67 1.07
N GLN A 13 -15.17 -11.77 0.50
CA GLN A 13 -14.20 -12.07 -0.56
C GLN A 13 -12.79 -12.23 0.02
N ALA A 14 -12.15 -13.35 -0.29
CA ALA A 14 -10.78 -13.63 0.15
C ALA A 14 -9.75 -13.03 -0.82
N PHE A 15 -8.73 -12.38 -0.25
CA PHE A 15 -7.60 -11.78 -0.94
C PHE A 15 -6.29 -12.33 -0.42
N VAL A 16 -5.32 -12.35 -1.30
CA VAL A 16 -3.91 -12.59 -1.03
C VAL A 16 -3.17 -11.27 -1.20
N TYR A 17 -2.30 -10.93 -0.26
CA TYR A 17 -1.45 -9.76 -0.38
C TYR A 17 -0.01 -10.05 0.10
N TRP A 18 0.92 -9.25 -0.41
CA TRP A 18 2.29 -9.17 0.09
C TRP A 18 2.84 -7.79 -0.25
N TYR A 19 3.86 -7.35 0.47
CA TYR A 19 4.49 -6.06 0.22
C TYR A 19 6.02 -6.16 0.22
N SER A 20 6.66 -5.13 -0.30
CA SER A 20 8.09 -4.89 -0.11
C SER A 20 8.31 -3.45 0.32
N GLY A 21 9.14 -3.24 1.33
CA GLY A 21 9.62 -1.93 1.75
C GLY A 21 11.02 -1.63 1.22
N GLY A 22 11.33 -0.35 1.09
CA GLY A 22 12.57 0.25 0.61
C GLY A 22 12.35 1.75 0.35
N LYS A 23 13.13 2.35 -0.56
CA LYS A 23 12.87 3.72 -1.07
C LYS A 23 11.44 3.87 -1.63
N SER A 24 10.86 2.76 -2.09
CA SER A 24 9.45 2.65 -2.43
C SER A 24 8.80 1.55 -1.59
N PHE A 25 7.57 1.77 -1.14
CA PHE A 25 6.73 0.72 -0.59
C PHE A 25 5.80 0.18 -1.68
N THR A 26 5.86 -1.12 -1.95
CA THR A 26 5.04 -1.77 -2.99
C THR A 26 4.09 -2.78 -2.36
N LEU A 27 2.78 -2.54 -2.44
CA LEU A 27 1.74 -3.48 -2.01
C LEU A 27 1.17 -4.21 -3.23
N ASN A 28 1.15 -5.54 -3.16
CA ASN A 28 0.54 -6.39 -4.18
C ASN A 28 -0.71 -7.05 -3.58
N ILE A 29 -1.79 -7.05 -4.34
CA ILE A 29 -3.10 -7.55 -3.93
C ILE A 29 -3.67 -8.41 -5.07
N SER A 30 -4.25 -9.56 -4.73
CA SER A 30 -4.91 -10.42 -5.70
C SER A 30 -6.11 -11.14 -5.05
N PRO A 31 -7.28 -11.21 -5.70
CA PRO A 31 -8.36 -12.09 -5.26
C PRO A 31 -7.90 -13.55 -5.20
N LYS A 32 -8.18 -14.25 -4.10
CA LYS A 32 -7.72 -15.63 -3.90
C LYS A 32 -8.29 -16.60 -4.94
N GLU A 33 -9.53 -16.38 -5.34
CA GLU A 33 -10.25 -17.19 -6.34
C GLU A 33 -9.75 -16.95 -7.77
N ASN A 34 -9.08 -15.82 -8.03
CA ASN A 34 -8.64 -15.46 -9.36
C ASN A 34 -7.29 -14.72 -9.32
N LYS A 35 -6.23 -15.53 -9.30
CA LYS A 35 -4.83 -15.06 -9.27
C LYS A 35 -4.38 -14.32 -10.54
N ASN A 36 -5.19 -14.32 -11.60
CA ASN A 36 -4.91 -13.57 -12.82
C ASN A 36 -5.23 -12.08 -12.69
N ILE A 37 -5.96 -11.69 -11.63
CA ILE A 37 -6.16 -10.30 -11.26
C ILE A 37 -5.08 -9.93 -10.25
N LYS A 38 -4.27 -8.92 -10.58
CA LYS A 38 -3.22 -8.42 -9.69
C LYS A 38 -3.23 -6.90 -9.70
N ILE A 39 -3.38 -6.31 -8.51
CA ILE A 39 -3.28 -4.88 -8.29
C ILE A 39 -1.98 -4.62 -7.55
N THR A 40 -1.15 -3.72 -8.08
CA THR A 40 0.12 -3.31 -7.48
C THR A 40 0.04 -1.82 -7.17
N LEU A 41 0.18 -1.46 -5.90
CA LEU A 41 0.21 -0.08 -5.44
C LEU A 41 1.65 0.26 -5.07
N ILE A 42 2.21 1.31 -5.67
CA ILE A 42 3.57 1.78 -5.40
C ILE A 42 3.49 3.15 -4.74
N PHE A 43 4.07 3.24 -3.55
CA PHE A 43 4.27 4.49 -2.82
C PHE A 43 5.75 4.84 -2.94
N GLU A 44 6.07 5.76 -3.84
CA GLU A 44 7.45 6.25 -4.03
C GLU A 44 7.67 7.49 -3.19
N SER A 45 8.86 7.60 -2.59
CA SER A 45 9.27 8.83 -1.91
C SER A 45 10.79 8.96 -1.87
N ASN A 46 11.26 10.16 -1.50
CA ASN A 46 12.68 10.47 -1.44
C ASN A 46 13.20 10.21 -0.02
N PRO A 47 14.21 9.34 0.16
CA PRO A 47 14.83 9.12 1.46
C PRO A 47 15.53 10.39 1.98
N PRO A 48 15.76 10.51 3.30
CA PRO A 48 16.30 11.72 3.90
C PRO A 48 17.73 12.03 3.43
N ASP A 49 18.61 11.02 3.38
CA ASP A 49 20.01 11.15 2.95
C ASP A 49 20.45 9.97 2.07
N GLU A 50 21.35 10.20 1.11
CA GLU A 50 22.01 9.14 0.35
C GLU A 50 23.31 8.69 1.03
N ASP A 51 23.19 8.06 2.19
CA ASP A 51 24.31 7.33 2.80
C ASP A 51 24.48 5.96 2.10
N PRO A 52 25.67 5.67 1.50
CA PRO A 52 25.90 4.40 0.82
C PRO A 52 25.86 3.17 1.73
N LEU A 53 25.92 3.34 3.05
CA LEU A 53 25.86 2.27 4.04
C LEU A 53 24.47 2.08 4.67
N THR A 54 23.52 2.98 4.41
CA THR A 54 22.19 2.94 5.01
C THR A 54 21.13 2.57 3.97
N PHE A 55 20.39 1.48 4.20
CA PHE A 55 19.23 1.13 3.39
C PHE A 55 17.96 1.74 3.97
N TRP A 56 17.44 2.77 3.32
CA TRP A 56 16.20 3.41 3.75
C TRP A 56 14.95 2.62 3.34
N ALA A 57 14.05 2.44 4.30
CA ALA A 57 12.70 1.94 4.06
C ALA A 57 11.67 2.76 4.85
N PHE A 58 10.42 2.76 4.39
CA PHE A 58 9.30 3.24 5.18
C PHE A 58 8.14 2.26 5.14
N TYR A 59 7.44 2.15 6.27
CA TYR A 59 6.23 1.33 6.43
C TYR A 59 5.09 2.13 7.06
N ASN A 60 5.41 3.26 7.69
CA ASN A 60 4.49 4.21 8.29
C ASN A 60 4.48 5.50 7.47
N ILE A 61 3.32 6.12 7.38
CA ILE A 61 3.11 7.45 6.82
C ILE A 61 2.37 8.25 7.89
N THR A 62 2.96 9.36 8.35
CA THR A 62 2.19 10.40 9.05
C THR A 62 1.40 11.17 8.00
N ALA A 63 0.10 11.36 8.24
CA ALA A 63 -0.82 12.04 7.34
C ALA A 63 -1.85 12.82 8.16
N GLN A 64 -2.69 13.59 7.49
CA GLN A 64 -3.87 14.21 8.08
C GLN A 64 -5.15 13.62 7.51
N LYS A 65 -6.18 13.52 8.34
CA LYS A 65 -7.55 13.17 7.92
C LYS A 65 -8.54 13.88 8.83
N ASN A 66 -9.46 14.64 8.24
CA ASN A 66 -10.41 15.50 8.97
C ASN A 66 -9.68 16.44 9.96
N ASP A 67 -8.61 17.10 9.50
CA ASP A 67 -7.76 18.02 10.29
C ASP A 67 -7.07 17.41 11.52
N LEU A 68 -7.09 16.08 11.65
CA LEU A 68 -6.37 15.35 12.69
C LEU A 68 -5.17 14.63 12.11
N GLU A 69 -4.03 14.74 12.80
CA GLU A 69 -2.85 13.94 12.50
C GLU A 69 -3.13 12.45 12.77
N THR A 70 -2.72 11.60 11.84
CA THR A 70 -2.91 10.15 11.89
C THR A 70 -1.71 9.42 11.30
N THR A 71 -1.53 8.16 11.66
CA THR A 71 -0.46 7.30 11.13
C THR A 71 -1.04 6.12 10.37
N ILE A 72 -0.70 6.03 9.09
CA ILE A 72 -1.04 4.89 8.22
C ILE A 72 0.15 3.94 8.22
N HIS A 73 -0.04 2.74 8.75
CA HIS A 73 0.96 1.68 8.68
C HIS A 73 0.62 0.73 7.51
N LEU A 74 1.32 0.88 6.38
CA LEU A 74 1.05 0.17 5.12
C LEU A 74 1.20 -1.35 5.22
N GLY A 75 2.06 -1.85 6.11
CA GLY A 75 2.21 -3.28 6.37
C GLY A 75 1.20 -3.91 7.36
N LYS A 76 0.36 -3.12 8.04
CA LYS A 76 -0.57 -3.66 9.05
C LYS A 76 -1.87 -4.15 8.38
N PRO A 77 -2.38 -5.34 8.75
CA PRO A 77 -3.59 -5.90 8.14
C PRO A 77 -4.81 -4.96 8.15
N LYS A 78 -4.97 -4.15 9.20
CA LYS A 78 -6.05 -3.15 9.31
C LYS A 78 -6.03 -2.15 8.15
N HIS A 79 -4.91 -1.49 7.88
CA HIS A 79 -4.84 -0.50 6.80
C HIS A 79 -4.90 -1.14 5.41
N ILE A 80 -4.37 -2.35 5.27
CA ILE A 80 -4.51 -3.15 4.03
C ILE A 80 -5.98 -3.49 3.78
N ALA A 81 -6.73 -3.87 4.82
CA ALA A 81 -8.17 -4.09 4.74
C ALA A 81 -8.93 -2.84 4.28
N GLU A 82 -8.58 -1.68 4.84
CA GLU A 82 -9.19 -0.39 4.47
C GLU A 82 -8.92 -0.03 3.00
N ILE A 83 -7.67 -0.21 2.54
CA ILE A 83 -7.28 -0.01 1.14
C ILE A 83 -8.07 -0.96 0.22
N ILE A 84 -8.11 -2.26 0.53
CA ILE A 84 -8.85 -3.25 -0.27
C ILE A 84 -10.34 -2.91 -0.31
N SER A 85 -10.95 -2.60 0.84
CA SER A 85 -12.38 -2.24 0.90
C SER A 85 -12.68 -1.00 0.07
N TYR A 86 -11.80 0.01 0.11
CA TYR A 86 -11.94 1.19 -0.73
C TYR A 86 -11.85 0.83 -2.22
N LEU A 87 -10.84 0.07 -2.65
CA LEU A 87 -10.70 -0.37 -4.04
C LEU A 87 -11.94 -1.14 -4.50
N MET A 88 -12.46 -2.06 -3.69
CA MET A 88 -13.68 -2.82 -4.01
C MET A 88 -14.92 -1.94 -4.17
N LYS A 89 -14.98 -0.80 -3.50
CA LYS A 89 -16.13 0.10 -3.53
C LYS A 89 -16.02 1.13 -4.65
N GLN A 90 -14.84 1.75 -4.79
CA GLN A 90 -14.63 2.94 -5.63
C GLN A 90 -13.78 2.69 -6.88
N ARG A 91 -13.08 1.55 -6.98
CA ARG A 91 -12.17 1.21 -8.10
C ARG A 91 -12.39 -0.22 -8.60
N LYS A 92 -13.67 -0.59 -8.79
CA LYS A 92 -14.10 -1.96 -9.16
C LYS A 92 -13.48 -2.43 -10.48
N GLU A 93 -13.19 -1.51 -11.38
CA GLU A 93 -12.56 -1.76 -12.67
C GLU A 93 -11.17 -2.40 -12.54
N LEU A 94 -10.46 -2.18 -11.42
CA LEU A 94 -9.16 -2.80 -11.14
C LEU A 94 -9.25 -4.29 -10.83
N PHE A 95 -10.46 -4.82 -10.61
CA PHE A 95 -10.71 -6.24 -10.38
C PHE A 95 -11.20 -6.97 -11.65
N THR A 96 -10.99 -6.38 -12.83
CA THR A 96 -11.35 -7.02 -14.09
C THR A 96 -10.27 -8.01 -14.56
N LYS A 97 -10.70 -9.10 -15.20
CA LYS A 97 -9.78 -10.10 -15.76
C LYS A 97 -9.06 -9.53 -16.98
N GLY A 98 -7.76 -9.80 -17.09
CA GLY A 98 -7.04 -9.66 -18.36
C GLY A 98 -5.71 -8.94 -18.27
N GLN A 99 -5.50 -8.06 -17.28
CA GLN A 99 -4.22 -7.36 -17.12
C GLN A 99 -3.89 -7.05 -15.64
N PRO A 100 -2.63 -7.14 -15.22
CA PRO A 100 -2.18 -6.55 -13.97
C PRO A 100 -2.37 -5.03 -13.99
N HIS A 101 -2.90 -4.48 -12.91
CA HIS A 101 -3.01 -3.04 -12.72
C HIS A 101 -1.87 -2.55 -11.82
N ILE A 102 -1.12 -1.56 -12.28
CA ILE A 102 -0.04 -0.93 -11.52
C ILE A 102 -0.39 0.55 -11.32
N LEU A 103 -0.50 0.95 -10.06
CA LEU A 103 -0.72 2.34 -9.65
C LEU A 103 0.62 2.86 -9.12
N ASN A 104 1.38 3.53 -9.99
CA ASN A 104 2.71 4.07 -9.66
C ASN A 104 2.65 5.23 -8.66
N ASN A 105 1.53 5.94 -8.59
CA ASN A 105 1.31 7.04 -7.64
C ASN A 105 0.21 6.66 -6.63
N ALA A 106 0.46 5.66 -5.79
CA ALA A 106 -0.54 5.19 -4.81
C ALA A 106 -0.88 6.23 -3.72
N TRP A 107 -0.18 7.36 -3.66
CA TRP A 107 -0.56 8.53 -2.88
C TRP A 107 -1.92 9.09 -3.30
N ASP A 108 -2.24 9.07 -4.60
CA ASP A 108 -3.55 9.52 -5.10
C ASP A 108 -4.69 8.69 -4.51
N LEU A 109 -4.48 7.39 -4.32
CA LEU A 109 -5.46 6.52 -3.66
C LEU A 109 -5.72 6.96 -2.23
N LEU A 110 -4.68 7.33 -1.48
CA LEU A 110 -4.84 7.84 -0.12
C LEU A 110 -5.54 9.21 -0.11
N MET A 111 -5.27 10.07 -1.09
CA MET A 111 -6.00 11.34 -1.25
C MET A 111 -7.49 11.13 -1.46
N GLU A 112 -7.85 10.19 -2.33
CA GLU A 112 -9.26 9.84 -2.55
C GLU A 112 -9.93 9.22 -1.32
N MET A 113 -9.16 8.52 -0.48
CA MET A 113 -9.60 8.02 0.83
C MET A 113 -9.72 9.12 1.91
N GLY A 114 -9.46 10.38 1.55
CA GLY A 114 -9.58 11.57 2.39
C GLY A 114 -8.35 11.87 3.26
N TYR A 115 -7.19 11.33 2.91
CA TYR A 115 -5.93 11.66 3.58
C TYR A 115 -5.18 12.79 2.85
N SER A 116 -4.39 13.56 3.58
CA SER A 116 -3.54 14.63 3.03
C SER A 116 -2.22 14.73 3.80
N ASN A 117 -1.33 15.64 3.38
CA ASN A 117 -0.08 15.98 4.07
C ASN A 117 0.77 14.74 4.41
N PHE A 118 1.04 13.94 3.38
CA PHE A 118 1.80 12.69 3.52
C PHE A 118 3.26 12.94 3.85
N ASN A 119 3.72 12.32 4.92
CA ASN A 119 5.13 12.28 5.28
C ASN A 119 5.52 10.83 5.64
N PRO A 120 6.28 10.14 4.78
CA PRO A 120 6.81 8.81 5.10
C PRO A 120 7.74 8.87 6.30
N VAL A 121 7.60 7.93 7.23
CA VAL A 121 8.49 7.78 8.38
C VAL A 121 9.59 6.79 8.00
N TRP A 122 10.78 7.33 7.74
CA TRP A 122 11.94 6.57 7.30
C TRP A 122 12.60 5.80 8.45
N VAL A 123 13.04 4.59 8.13
CA VAL A 123 13.81 3.69 8.99
C VAL A 123 15.06 3.28 8.22
N GLY A 124 16.23 3.48 8.82
CA GLY A 124 17.48 2.93 8.33
C GLY A 124 17.57 1.45 8.69
N GLU A 125 17.65 0.59 7.68
CA GLU A 125 17.97 -0.84 7.81
C GLU A 125 19.48 -1.03 7.55
N TRP A 126 20.11 -1.93 8.30
CA TRP A 126 21.55 -2.28 8.25
C TRP A 126 21.73 -3.70 7.71
#